data_AF-A0A9D6W3P2-F1
#
_entry.id   AF-A0A9D6W3P2-F1
#
_cell.length_a   1.000
_cell.length_b   1.000
_cell.length_c   1.000
_cell.angle_alpha   90.00
_cell.angle_beta   90.00
_cell.angle_gamma   90.00
#
_symmetry.space_group_name_H-M   'P 1'
#
loop_
_entity.id
_entity.type
_entity.pdbx_description
1 polymer ?
#
loop_
_entity_poly.entity_id
_entity_poly.type
_entity_poly.pdbx_seq_one_letter_code
_entity_poly.pdbx_strand_id
1 'polypeptide(L)'
;MLARLTPLAALLALSATACPDGRETGGDGDAAADADAGGDADAGADAEASGDGDGDGEVTFTLDPIVRLSDSPTDSQTYLNTAKCIAVDGAGTVHVVWLEVLGDGSGSGHTAQGQLVHARSTDGGSTFAPPVPLTVAVAEVGVPKIAAAGTSLFVTWHQSDGWRVQVMLTRSDDGGGTWTAPVSLGQGTFPSIDAWSSGAGDTAVHVAWSDSQNVENHCEVYLANSVDGGRTFAAPVMVSTPDGLSSWTASVASWGSTTHVAWTDERFNLDAEGRPYDCIVVGGGVTCHEEVFYRRSTDGGATFTGPEVRLTDDPPGSPEWSWAPSIVAWHDDVHIAYFDHRSGSFQLYHRRSRDAGATWGAEQDLTGDLVPQPVHWWRPSLAVLAEQLQLTFWEVDLDGGSSVWTMRSLDGGATWSSPLLLSSGPTALQPAVALSPSGTAHFAWYDDMDGNDEMFYRRLAAGRP
;
A
#
# COMPACT_ATOMS: atom_id res chain seq x y z
N MET A 1 0.66 -3.46 -35.59
CA MET A 1 0.23 -2.13 -35.12
C MET A 1 -1.27 -2.23 -34.80
N LEU A 2 -1.57 -2.92 -33.71
CA LEU A 2 -2.90 -3.02 -33.10
C LEU A 2 -2.63 -2.97 -31.60
N ALA A 3 -3.06 -1.89 -30.96
CA ALA A 3 -2.98 -1.70 -29.52
C ALA A 3 -3.80 -2.80 -28.83
N ARG A 4 -3.18 -3.56 -27.94
CA ARG A 4 -3.89 -4.38 -26.96
C ARG A 4 -4.34 -3.42 -25.87
N LEU A 5 -5.51 -2.80 -26.06
CA LEU A 5 -6.25 -2.21 -24.96
C LEU A 5 -6.80 -3.37 -24.15
N THR A 6 -6.18 -3.65 -23.01
CA THR A 6 -6.78 -4.51 -21.99
C THR A 6 -8.04 -3.79 -21.50
N PRO A 7 -9.25 -4.36 -21.61
CA PRO A 7 -10.45 -3.65 -21.21
C PRO A 7 -10.45 -3.43 -19.69
N LEU A 8 -10.75 -2.19 -19.30
CA LEU A 8 -10.85 -1.66 -17.94
C LEU A 8 -11.66 -2.54 -16.95
N ALA A 9 -12.55 -3.39 -17.48
CA ALA A 9 -13.29 -4.40 -16.71
C ALA A 9 -12.39 -5.42 -16.00
N ALA A 10 -11.17 -5.66 -16.48
CA ALA A 10 -10.20 -6.53 -15.80
C ALA A 10 -9.55 -5.88 -14.57
N LEU A 11 -9.52 -4.54 -14.48
CA LEU A 11 -9.07 -3.82 -13.28
C LEU A 11 -10.18 -3.77 -12.20
N LEU A 12 -11.44 -3.74 -12.64
CA LEU A 12 -12.63 -3.71 -11.77
C LEU A 12 -13.07 -5.11 -11.30
N ALA A 13 -12.73 -6.16 -12.04
CA ALA A 13 -12.98 -7.55 -11.65
C ALA A 13 -11.81 -8.11 -10.81
N LEU A 14 -11.63 -7.59 -9.60
CA LEU A 14 -10.90 -8.31 -8.55
C LEU A 14 -11.79 -9.46 -8.05
N SER A 15 -11.94 -10.49 -8.88
CA SER A 15 -12.69 -11.69 -8.52
C SER A 15 -11.96 -12.43 -7.40
N ALA A 16 -12.53 -12.41 -6.20
CA ALA A 16 -12.59 -13.47 -5.17
C ALA A 16 -11.61 -14.68 -5.26
N THR A 17 -10.34 -14.41 -5.53
CA THR A 17 -9.22 -15.37 -5.54
C THR A 17 -8.03 -14.80 -4.77
N ALA A 18 -8.29 -13.77 -3.94
CA ALA A 18 -7.27 -13.02 -3.22
C ALA A 18 -6.58 -13.84 -2.11
N CYS A 19 -7.25 -14.84 -1.55
CA CYS A 19 -6.59 -15.93 -0.84
C CYS A 19 -6.53 -17.14 -1.77
N PRO A 20 -5.39 -17.45 -2.39
CA PRO A 20 -5.25 -18.73 -3.05
C PRO A 20 -5.31 -19.82 -1.97
N ASP A 21 -6.48 -20.43 -1.81
CA ASP A 21 -6.56 -21.80 -1.33
C ASP A 21 -5.59 -22.60 -2.20
N GLY A 22 -4.67 -23.35 -1.58
CA GLY A 22 -3.66 -24.16 -2.28
C GLY A 22 -4.24 -25.32 -3.11
N ARG A 23 -5.39 -25.11 -3.77
CA ARG A 23 -6.13 -26.01 -4.64
C ARG A 23 -6.67 -25.22 -5.82
N GLU A 24 -5.95 -25.28 -6.93
CA GLU A 24 -6.48 -24.87 -8.22
C GLU A 24 -7.71 -25.70 -8.60
N THR A 25 -8.81 -25.03 -8.98
CA THR A 25 -9.74 -25.56 -9.98
C THR A 25 -10.22 -24.41 -10.87
N GLY A 26 -9.92 -24.50 -12.17
CA GLY A 26 -10.31 -23.51 -13.16
C GLY A 26 -11.81 -23.50 -13.48
N GLY A 27 -12.27 -22.42 -14.11
CA GLY A 27 -13.59 -22.30 -14.72
C GLY A 27 -13.98 -20.86 -15.06
N ASP A 28 -14.30 -20.64 -16.34
CA ASP A 28 -14.80 -19.41 -16.96
C ASP A 28 -16.15 -18.90 -16.40
N GLY A 29 -16.49 -17.61 -16.62
CA GLY A 29 -17.89 -17.18 -16.72
C GLY A 29 -18.22 -15.71 -16.44
N ASP A 30 -18.73 -15.01 -17.45
CA ASP A 30 -19.32 -13.65 -17.46
C ASP A 30 -20.47 -13.38 -16.47
N ALA A 31 -20.74 -12.12 -16.11
CA ALA A 31 -21.96 -11.36 -16.50
C ALA A 31 -22.13 -9.98 -15.78
N ALA A 32 -22.79 -9.07 -16.51
CA ALA A 32 -22.93 -7.62 -16.32
C ALA A 32 -24.13 -7.16 -15.46
N ALA A 33 -24.22 -5.84 -15.21
CA ALA A 33 -25.51 -5.11 -15.26
C ALA A 33 -25.35 -3.61 -15.55
N ASP A 34 -26.03 -3.15 -16.60
CA ASP A 34 -26.31 -1.77 -17.02
C ASP A 34 -27.16 -0.98 -16.00
N ALA A 35 -27.00 0.34 -15.97
CA ALA A 35 -28.11 1.26 -15.74
C ALA A 35 -27.96 2.57 -16.53
N ASP A 36 -28.89 2.75 -17.45
CA ASP A 36 -29.15 3.90 -18.33
C ASP A 36 -29.85 5.04 -17.58
N ALA A 37 -29.48 6.30 -17.85
CA ALA A 37 -30.36 7.47 -17.69
C ALA A 37 -29.83 8.67 -18.49
N GLY A 38 -30.47 8.93 -19.64
CA GLY A 38 -30.25 10.13 -20.45
C GLY A 38 -30.93 11.41 -19.91
N GLY A 39 -30.48 12.55 -20.44
CA GLY A 39 -31.16 13.85 -20.29
C GLY A 39 -30.25 15.07 -20.54
N ASP A 40 -30.38 15.67 -21.72
CA ASP A 40 -29.61 16.79 -22.29
C ASP A 40 -29.73 18.17 -21.57
N ALA A 41 -28.67 18.98 -21.81
CA ALA A 41 -28.64 20.42 -22.17
C ALA A 41 -28.63 21.54 -21.07
N ASP A 42 -27.43 22.11 -20.86
CA ASP A 42 -26.91 23.38 -21.47
C ASP A 42 -26.40 24.51 -20.54
N ALA A 43 -25.25 25.04 -20.96
CA ALA A 43 -24.61 26.36 -20.81
C ALA A 43 -24.30 27.00 -19.43
N GLY A 44 -22.99 27.07 -19.15
CA GLY A 44 -22.24 28.35 -19.22
C GLY A 44 -21.86 29.03 -17.90
N ALA A 45 -20.55 29.19 -17.66
CA ALA A 45 -19.86 30.49 -17.60
C ALA A 45 -18.47 30.36 -16.96
N ASP A 46 -17.50 30.97 -17.64
CA ASP A 46 -16.13 31.23 -17.18
C ASP A 46 -16.09 32.04 -15.88
N ALA A 47 -15.12 31.76 -15.02
CA ALA A 47 -14.69 32.70 -13.98
C ALA A 47 -13.17 32.61 -13.78
N GLU A 48 -12.48 33.53 -14.45
CA GLU A 48 -11.10 33.96 -14.21
C GLU A 48 -10.89 34.31 -12.73
N ALA A 49 -9.91 33.67 -12.09
CA ALA A 49 -9.47 34.04 -10.74
C ALA A 49 -8.34 35.08 -10.83
N SER A 50 -8.67 36.35 -10.60
CA SER A 50 -7.70 37.40 -10.26
C SER A 50 -7.53 37.46 -8.74
N GLY A 51 -6.31 37.25 -8.27
CA GLY A 51 -5.96 37.28 -6.85
C GLY A 51 -5.86 38.69 -6.26
N ASP A 52 -5.75 38.72 -4.93
CA ASP A 52 -5.05 39.76 -4.17
C ASP A 52 -4.54 39.14 -2.86
N GLY A 53 -3.38 39.61 -2.42
CA GLY A 53 -2.43 38.87 -1.60
C GLY A 53 -2.62 38.93 -0.09
N ASP A 54 -1.87 38.07 0.58
CA ASP A 54 -1.16 38.43 1.81
C ASP A 54 0.18 37.67 1.87
N GLY A 55 1.20 38.40 2.34
CA GLY A 55 2.60 38.01 2.30
C GLY A 55 2.97 37.02 3.39
N ASP A 56 2.79 35.75 3.09
CA ASP A 56 3.42 34.64 3.76
C ASP A 56 4.60 34.25 2.88
N GLY A 57 5.77 33.93 3.44
CA GLY A 57 6.86 33.38 2.64
C GLY A 57 6.39 32.07 2.01
N GLU A 58 5.88 32.13 0.77
CA GLU A 58 5.35 30.99 0.06
C GLU A 58 6.49 29.99 -0.08
N VAL A 59 6.43 28.92 0.71
CA VAL A 59 7.36 27.81 0.59
C VAL A 59 7.09 27.22 -0.80
N THR A 60 7.90 27.62 -1.78
CA THR A 60 7.76 27.16 -3.15
C THR A 60 8.26 25.73 -3.25
N PHE A 61 7.37 24.79 -3.51
CA PHE A 61 7.77 23.40 -3.66
C PHE A 61 8.30 23.16 -5.06
N THR A 62 9.43 22.45 -5.15
CA THR A 62 9.98 22.04 -6.44
C THR A 62 9.80 20.54 -6.58
N LEU A 63 8.97 20.16 -7.55
CA LEU A 63 8.91 18.80 -8.05
C LEU A 63 10.01 18.61 -9.08
N ASP A 64 10.93 17.69 -8.80
CA ASP A 64 11.99 17.35 -9.76
C ASP A 64 11.41 16.63 -10.99
N PRO A 65 12.13 16.57 -12.12
CA PRO A 65 11.70 15.77 -13.27
C PRO A 65 11.48 14.29 -12.90
N ILE A 66 10.57 13.64 -13.63
CA ILE A 66 10.32 12.20 -13.51
C ILE A 66 11.56 11.42 -14.00
N VAL A 67 11.94 10.40 -13.25
CA VAL A 67 13.03 9.47 -13.58
C VAL A 67 12.43 8.09 -13.83
N ARG A 68 12.76 7.46 -14.97
CA ARG A 68 12.43 6.06 -15.24
C ARG A 68 13.47 5.16 -14.57
N LEU A 69 13.01 4.14 -13.83
CA LEU A 69 13.85 3.24 -13.05
C LEU A 69 14.06 1.87 -13.72
N SER A 70 13.12 1.43 -14.55
CA SER A 70 13.15 0.14 -15.23
C SER A 70 13.03 0.31 -16.75
N ASP A 71 13.62 -0.64 -17.49
CA ASP A 71 13.54 -0.72 -18.95
C ASP A 71 13.45 -2.19 -19.35
N SER A 72 12.32 -2.79 -19.02
CA SER A 72 12.04 -4.20 -19.24
C SER A 72 11.28 -4.37 -20.56
N PRO A 73 11.49 -5.46 -21.33
CA PRO A 73 10.68 -5.75 -22.52
C PRO A 73 9.23 -6.16 -22.18
N THR A 74 8.90 -6.23 -20.91
CA THR A 74 7.68 -6.74 -20.27
C THR A 74 7.40 -5.89 -19.01
N ASP A 75 6.33 -6.18 -18.27
CA ASP A 75 5.88 -5.32 -17.17
C ASP A 75 6.83 -5.29 -15.94
N SER A 76 6.88 -4.12 -15.29
CA SER A 76 7.52 -3.87 -14.00
C SER A 76 6.48 -3.39 -12.98
N GLN A 77 6.26 -4.15 -11.90
CA GLN A 77 5.08 -3.96 -11.03
C GLN A 77 5.40 -4.13 -9.53
N THR A 78 4.57 -3.54 -8.66
CA THR A 78 4.72 -3.61 -7.19
C THR A 78 3.55 -4.27 -6.47
N TYR A 79 2.43 -4.52 -7.17
CA TYR A 79 1.15 -5.10 -6.74
C TYR A 79 0.67 -4.68 -5.32
N LEU A 80 -0.52 -4.05 -5.25
CA LEU A 80 -1.22 -3.67 -4.01
C LEU A 80 -0.40 -2.82 -3.01
N ASN A 81 -0.81 -1.56 -2.85
CA ASN A 81 -0.13 -0.56 -2.03
C ASN A 81 -0.52 -0.54 -0.54
N THR A 82 -0.77 -1.69 0.09
CA THR A 82 -0.98 -1.73 1.55
C THR A 82 0.33 -1.64 2.35
N ALA A 83 1.47 -1.61 1.64
CA ALA A 83 2.81 -1.48 2.19
C ALA A 83 3.78 -0.90 1.15
N LYS A 84 4.97 -0.46 1.59
CA LYS A 84 5.88 0.39 0.83
C LYS A 84 6.85 -0.40 -0.07
N CYS A 85 6.99 0.02 -1.33
CA CYS A 85 8.05 -0.44 -2.24
C CYS A 85 9.28 0.50 -2.29
N ILE A 86 9.25 1.60 -1.53
CA ILE A 86 10.32 2.59 -1.43
C ILE A 86 10.69 2.84 0.03
N ALA A 87 11.99 3.00 0.31
CA ALA A 87 12.51 3.38 1.61
C ALA A 87 13.70 4.34 1.46
N VAL A 88 13.98 5.15 2.49
CA VAL A 88 15.20 5.95 2.59
C VAL A 88 15.95 5.51 3.84
N ASP A 89 17.21 5.11 3.68
CA ASP A 89 18.04 4.68 4.81
C ASP A 89 18.57 5.87 5.64
N GLY A 90 19.20 5.58 6.78
CA GLY A 90 19.77 6.60 7.66
C GLY A 90 20.93 7.40 7.05
N ALA A 91 21.50 6.95 5.93
CA ALA A 91 22.49 7.70 5.17
C ALA A 91 21.86 8.63 4.10
N GLY A 92 20.53 8.57 3.92
CA GLY A 92 19.82 9.29 2.87
C GLY A 92 19.83 8.58 1.52
N THR A 93 20.22 7.31 1.47
CA THR A 93 20.16 6.49 0.26
C THR A 93 18.71 6.12 -0.01
N VAL A 94 18.24 6.36 -1.22
CA VAL A 94 16.90 5.96 -1.65
C VAL A 94 16.95 4.54 -2.19
N HIS A 95 16.03 3.69 -1.78
CA HIS A 95 15.91 2.30 -2.21
C HIS A 95 14.52 2.04 -2.76
N VAL A 96 14.44 1.41 -3.93
CA VAL A 96 13.19 1.02 -4.58
C VAL A 96 13.26 -0.46 -4.94
N VAL A 97 12.19 -1.21 -4.69
CA VAL A 97 12.05 -2.62 -5.06
C VAL A 97 10.80 -2.82 -5.92
N TRP A 98 10.90 -3.71 -6.91
CA TRP A 98 9.77 -4.08 -7.76
C TRP A 98 9.97 -5.48 -8.34
N LEU A 99 8.92 -6.00 -8.95
CA LEU A 99 8.93 -7.20 -9.75
C LEU A 99 9.18 -6.83 -11.21
N GLU A 100 10.20 -7.41 -11.82
CA GLU A 100 10.31 -7.49 -13.28
C GLU A 100 9.66 -8.80 -13.74
N VAL A 101 8.60 -8.71 -14.55
CA VAL A 101 7.94 -9.88 -15.13
C VAL A 101 8.82 -10.39 -16.26
N LEU A 102 9.25 -11.65 -16.25
CA LEU A 102 10.17 -12.21 -17.26
C LEU A 102 9.58 -13.40 -18.04
N GLY A 103 8.48 -13.99 -17.54
CA GLY A 103 7.76 -15.09 -18.18
C GLY A 103 6.57 -14.63 -19.02
N ASP A 104 5.67 -15.55 -19.36
CA ASP A 104 4.47 -15.28 -20.15
C ASP A 104 3.34 -14.58 -19.38
N GLY A 105 3.61 -14.15 -18.14
CA GLY A 105 2.63 -13.53 -17.24
C GLY A 105 1.65 -14.51 -16.59
N SER A 106 1.85 -15.83 -16.71
CA SER A 106 0.95 -16.87 -16.15
C SER A 106 1.08 -17.06 -14.62
N GLY A 107 1.02 -15.99 -13.84
CA GLY A 107 1.00 -16.07 -12.39
C GLY A 107 -0.40 -15.96 -11.78
N SER A 108 -0.51 -16.30 -10.50
CA SER A 108 -1.77 -16.30 -9.73
C SER A 108 -2.20 -14.88 -9.33
N GLY A 109 -2.50 -14.01 -10.31
CA GLY A 109 -3.05 -12.65 -10.18
C GLY A 109 -2.18 -11.60 -9.46
N HIS A 110 -1.29 -12.04 -8.57
CA HIS A 110 -0.45 -11.23 -7.69
C HIS A 110 0.99 -11.76 -7.58
N THR A 111 1.27 -12.88 -8.22
CA THR A 111 2.62 -13.35 -8.54
C THR A 111 2.78 -13.29 -10.06
N ALA A 112 4.02 -13.21 -10.53
CA ALA A 112 4.32 -13.52 -11.93
C ALA A 112 5.65 -14.25 -12.00
N GLN A 113 5.82 -15.02 -13.07
CA GLN A 113 7.14 -15.57 -13.41
C GLN A 113 8.08 -14.41 -13.73
N GLY A 114 9.02 -14.15 -12.83
CA GLY A 114 9.84 -12.96 -12.91
C GLY A 114 10.99 -12.98 -11.93
N GLN A 115 11.51 -11.80 -11.64
CA GLN A 115 12.51 -11.59 -10.60
C GLN A 115 12.19 -10.32 -9.83
N LEU A 116 12.45 -10.36 -8.52
CA LEU A 116 12.47 -9.13 -7.74
C LEU A 116 13.80 -8.44 -7.97
N VAL A 117 13.74 -7.13 -8.15
CA VAL A 117 14.93 -6.29 -8.32
C VAL A 117 14.94 -5.15 -7.32
N HIS A 118 16.13 -4.61 -7.10
CA HIS A 118 16.40 -3.48 -6.22
C HIS A 118 17.23 -2.46 -6.98
N ALA A 119 16.85 -1.19 -6.90
CA ALA A 119 17.71 -0.09 -7.29
C ALA A 119 17.93 0.85 -6.11
N ARG A 120 19.10 1.50 -6.11
CA ARG A 120 19.45 2.49 -5.10
C ARG A 120 20.01 3.76 -5.70
N SER A 121 19.75 4.86 -5.02
CA SER A 121 20.33 6.17 -5.29
C SER A 121 21.07 6.69 -4.08
N THR A 122 22.36 6.98 -4.26
CA THR A 122 23.25 7.53 -3.21
C THR A 122 23.41 9.05 -3.31
N ASP A 123 22.70 9.71 -4.23
CA ASP A 123 22.75 11.16 -4.46
C ASP A 123 21.40 11.84 -4.13
N GLY A 124 20.63 11.24 -3.22
CA GLY A 124 19.33 11.75 -2.80
C GLY A 124 18.25 11.60 -3.87
N GLY A 125 18.36 10.59 -4.73
CA GLY A 125 17.40 10.30 -5.78
C GLY A 125 17.54 11.16 -7.03
N SER A 126 18.72 11.73 -7.28
CA SER A 126 18.99 12.42 -8.55
C SER A 126 19.34 11.44 -9.66
N THR A 127 20.06 10.36 -9.34
CA THR A 127 20.35 9.25 -10.25
C THR A 127 20.27 7.91 -9.52
N PHE A 128 19.91 6.85 -10.24
CA PHE A 128 19.87 5.49 -9.70
C PHE A 128 20.93 4.62 -10.35
N ALA A 129 21.55 3.75 -9.55
CA ALA A 129 22.37 2.67 -10.08
C ALA A 129 21.50 1.67 -10.85
N PRO A 130 22.07 0.90 -11.81
CA PRO A 130 21.34 -0.17 -12.48
C PRO A 130 20.68 -1.13 -11.48
N PRO A 131 19.44 -1.58 -11.73
CA PRO A 131 18.76 -2.52 -10.85
C PRO A 131 19.53 -3.83 -10.71
N VAL A 132 19.50 -4.42 -9.52
CA VAL A 132 20.12 -5.73 -9.22
C VAL A 132 19.06 -6.73 -8.79
N PRO A 133 19.14 -8.00 -9.24
CA PRO A 133 18.18 -9.03 -8.84
C PRO A 133 18.37 -9.43 -7.38
N LEU A 134 17.26 -9.56 -6.66
CA LEU A 134 17.17 -10.09 -5.29
C LEU A 134 16.81 -11.58 -5.27
N THR A 135 16.18 -12.07 -6.33
CA THR A 135 15.78 -13.47 -6.49
C THR A 135 16.43 -14.07 -7.74
N VAL A 136 16.36 -15.39 -7.87
CA VAL A 136 16.70 -16.04 -9.14
C VAL A 136 15.68 -15.64 -10.21
N ALA A 137 16.13 -15.59 -11.47
CA ALA A 137 15.24 -15.35 -12.61
C ALA A 137 14.17 -16.45 -12.71
N VAL A 138 12.95 -16.05 -13.10
CA VAL A 138 11.75 -16.89 -13.34
C VAL A 138 11.15 -17.60 -12.11
N ALA A 139 11.28 -17.00 -10.92
CA ALA A 139 10.49 -17.43 -9.76
C ALA A 139 9.06 -16.87 -9.87
N GLU A 140 8.07 -17.58 -9.29
CA GLU A 140 6.72 -17.01 -9.12
C GLU A 140 6.71 -16.14 -7.86
N VAL A 141 6.94 -14.85 -8.05
CA VAL A 141 7.12 -13.88 -6.95
C VAL A 141 6.25 -12.65 -7.18
N GLY A 142 5.98 -11.91 -6.10
CA GLY A 142 5.22 -10.67 -6.20
C GLY A 142 5.07 -9.96 -4.86
N VAL A 143 4.40 -8.81 -4.91
CA VAL A 143 4.13 -7.93 -3.75
C VAL A 143 5.42 -7.60 -2.96
N PRO A 144 6.52 -7.15 -3.61
CA PRO A 144 7.75 -6.83 -2.90
C PRO A 144 7.58 -5.55 -2.07
N LYS A 145 8.02 -5.60 -0.82
CA LYS A 145 7.99 -4.48 0.13
C LYS A 145 9.36 -4.29 0.78
N ILE A 146 9.70 -3.06 1.14
CA ILE A 146 11.00 -2.70 1.72
C ILE A 146 10.85 -1.82 2.97
N ALA A 147 11.65 -2.12 3.99
CA ALA A 147 11.84 -1.27 5.16
C ALA A 147 13.35 -1.02 5.41
N ALA A 148 13.66 0.12 6.01
CA ALA A 148 15.02 0.51 6.38
C ALA A 148 15.09 0.87 7.85
N ALA A 149 16.16 0.45 8.53
CA ALA A 149 16.46 0.81 9.91
C ALA A 149 17.97 1.07 10.04
N GLY A 150 18.33 2.34 10.23
CA GLY A 150 19.73 2.76 10.05
C GLY A 150 20.18 2.50 8.61
N THR A 151 21.27 1.76 8.41
CA THR A 151 21.74 1.32 7.08
C THR A 151 21.32 -0.11 6.73
N SER A 152 20.60 -0.79 7.63
CA SER A 152 20.08 -2.13 7.36
C SER A 152 18.80 -2.03 6.55
N LEU A 153 18.65 -2.92 5.57
CA LEU A 153 17.47 -3.02 4.72
C LEU A 153 16.85 -4.40 4.85
N PHE A 154 15.53 -4.45 4.72
CA PHE A 154 14.74 -5.66 4.75
C PHE A 154 13.76 -5.64 3.60
N VAL A 155 13.77 -6.69 2.78
CA VAL A 155 12.82 -6.87 1.68
C VAL A 155 12.00 -8.12 1.94
N THR A 156 10.69 -7.99 1.91
CA THR A 156 9.75 -9.11 2.00
C THR A 156 8.90 -9.21 0.74
N TRP A 157 8.48 -10.42 0.39
CA TRP A 157 7.64 -10.70 -0.76
C TRP A 157 6.89 -11.99 -0.51
N HIS A 158 5.88 -12.26 -1.34
CA HIS A 158 5.31 -13.61 -1.39
C HIS A 158 5.88 -14.40 -2.57
N GLN A 159 6.02 -15.71 -2.41
CA GLN A 159 6.60 -16.59 -3.40
C GLN A 159 5.81 -17.89 -3.50
N SER A 160 5.43 -18.26 -4.72
CA SER A 160 4.79 -19.54 -5.02
C SER A 160 5.83 -20.59 -5.40
N ASP A 161 5.63 -21.81 -4.89
CA ASP A 161 6.33 -23.02 -5.36
C ASP A 161 5.43 -23.92 -6.25
N GLY A 162 4.31 -23.36 -6.74
CA GLY A 162 3.28 -24.06 -7.51
C GLY A 162 2.22 -24.77 -6.66
N TRP A 163 2.41 -24.88 -5.35
CA TRP A 163 1.46 -25.50 -4.43
C TRP A 163 1.14 -24.63 -3.21
N ARG A 164 2.11 -23.81 -2.81
CA ARG A 164 2.10 -23.01 -1.60
C ARG A 164 2.63 -21.63 -1.89
N VAL A 165 1.99 -20.63 -1.28
CA VAL A 165 2.52 -19.26 -1.26
C VAL A 165 3.16 -19.00 0.10
N GLN A 166 4.41 -18.57 0.08
CA GLN A 166 5.22 -18.33 1.26
C GLN A 166 5.61 -16.86 1.37
N VAL A 167 5.61 -16.34 2.59
CA VAL A 167 6.19 -15.04 2.90
C VAL A 167 7.69 -15.21 3.08
N MET A 168 8.45 -14.50 2.27
CA MET A 168 9.91 -14.57 2.20
C MET A 168 10.54 -13.28 2.70
N LEU A 169 11.79 -13.35 3.14
CA LEU A 169 12.58 -12.20 3.56
C LEU A 169 14.03 -12.31 3.10
N THR A 170 14.61 -11.21 2.65
CA THR A 170 16.06 -11.01 2.59
C THR A 170 16.46 -9.72 3.31
N ARG A 171 17.71 -9.64 3.75
CA ARG A 171 18.24 -8.46 4.44
C ARG A 171 19.60 -8.03 3.91
N SER A 172 19.90 -6.76 4.07
CA SER A 172 21.21 -6.15 3.78
C SER A 172 21.72 -5.43 5.02
N ASP A 173 23.01 -5.59 5.33
CA ASP A 173 23.70 -4.89 6.43
C ASP A 173 24.58 -3.73 5.93
N ASP A 174 24.63 -3.50 4.61
CA ASP A 174 25.58 -2.60 3.94
C ASP A 174 24.91 -1.60 2.97
N GLY A 175 23.68 -1.18 3.27
CA GLY A 175 22.93 -0.21 2.47
C GLY A 175 22.55 -0.72 1.08
N GLY A 176 22.22 -2.01 0.98
CA GLY A 176 21.83 -2.67 -0.26
C GLY A 176 23.00 -2.94 -1.22
N GLY A 177 24.23 -3.06 -0.69
CA GLY A 177 25.38 -3.49 -1.47
C GLY A 177 25.41 -5.00 -1.68
N THR A 178 25.05 -5.74 -0.63
CA THR A 178 24.91 -7.20 -0.61
C THR A 178 23.66 -7.60 0.15
N TRP A 179 23.11 -8.76 -0.22
CA TRP A 179 21.89 -9.33 0.34
C TRP A 179 22.13 -10.75 0.83
N THR A 180 21.48 -11.14 1.91
CA THR A 180 21.52 -12.52 2.40
C THR A 180 20.74 -13.47 1.48
N ALA A 181 20.94 -14.77 1.65
CA ALA A 181 20.01 -15.75 1.07
C ALA A 181 18.59 -15.52 1.63
N PRO A 182 17.53 -15.64 0.80
CA PRO A 182 16.16 -15.56 1.26
C PRO A 182 15.81 -16.62 2.31
N VAL A 183 14.99 -16.24 3.28
CA VAL A 183 14.41 -17.15 4.28
C VAL A 183 12.89 -17.08 4.23
N SER A 184 12.22 -18.21 4.46
CA SER A 184 10.76 -18.28 4.57
C SER A 184 10.36 -17.96 6.02
N LEU A 185 9.39 -17.07 6.19
CA LEU A 185 8.81 -16.69 7.48
C LEU A 185 7.55 -17.50 7.81
N GLY A 186 6.89 -18.05 6.78
CA GLY A 186 5.63 -18.77 6.92
C GLY A 186 4.88 -18.86 5.61
N GLN A 187 3.71 -19.49 5.67
CA GLN A 187 2.75 -19.51 4.58
C GLN A 187 1.92 -18.23 4.61
N GLY A 188 1.52 -17.73 3.45
CA GLY A 188 0.66 -16.56 3.34
C GLY A 188 1.00 -15.63 2.18
N THR A 189 0.22 -14.56 2.08
CA THR A 189 0.22 -13.58 1.00
C THR A 189 0.17 -12.16 1.54
N PHE A 190 0.42 -11.20 0.64
CA PHE A 190 0.32 -9.76 0.92
C PHE A 190 1.12 -9.31 2.15
N PRO A 191 2.44 -9.56 2.18
CA PRO A 191 3.23 -9.14 3.31
C PRO A 191 3.34 -7.61 3.37
N SER A 192 3.40 -7.09 4.59
CA SER A 192 3.77 -5.73 4.95
C SER A 192 4.95 -5.80 5.91
N ILE A 193 5.83 -4.81 5.86
CA ILE A 193 7.06 -4.79 6.67
C ILE A 193 7.30 -3.41 7.24
N ASP A 194 7.75 -3.38 8.49
CA ASP A 194 8.34 -2.22 9.13
C ASP A 194 9.60 -2.63 9.90
N ALA A 195 10.52 -1.69 10.07
CA ALA A 195 11.74 -1.89 10.82
C ALA A 195 12.09 -0.65 11.61
N TRP A 196 12.38 -0.84 12.89
CA TRP A 196 12.73 0.25 13.81
C TRP A 196 14.09 -0.01 14.43
N SER A 197 14.90 1.04 14.58
CA SER A 197 16.17 0.99 15.31
C SER A 197 16.25 2.06 16.39
N SER A 198 16.76 1.67 17.55
CA SER A 198 17.10 2.59 18.64
C SER A 198 18.38 3.40 18.36
N GLY A 199 19.12 3.08 17.29
CA GLY A 199 20.45 3.62 17.00
C GLY A 199 21.58 3.04 17.87
N ALA A 200 21.26 2.23 18.89
CA ALA A 200 22.22 1.61 19.81
C ALA A 200 22.60 0.16 19.44
N GLY A 201 22.19 -0.32 18.26
CA GLY A 201 22.46 -1.67 17.75
C GLY A 201 21.26 -2.63 17.80
N ASP A 202 20.17 -2.23 18.46
CA ASP A 202 18.91 -2.97 18.41
C ASP A 202 18.14 -2.56 17.14
N THR A 203 17.82 -3.54 16.32
CA THR A 203 16.95 -3.39 15.15
C THR A 203 15.82 -4.40 15.29
N ALA A 204 14.61 -3.90 15.47
CA ALA A 204 13.40 -4.69 15.42
C ALA A 204 12.89 -4.74 13.97
N VAL A 205 12.40 -5.89 13.55
CA VAL A 205 11.77 -6.09 12.24
C VAL A 205 10.44 -6.77 12.45
N HIS A 206 9.39 -6.24 11.83
CA HIS A 206 8.04 -6.72 11.95
C HIS A 206 7.50 -6.99 10.54
N VAL A 207 7.05 -8.23 10.30
CA VAL A 207 6.42 -8.61 9.04
C VAL A 207 5.01 -9.10 9.34
N ALA A 208 4.01 -8.45 8.75
CA ALA A 208 2.60 -8.84 8.86
C ALA A 208 2.11 -9.39 7.52
N TRP A 209 1.22 -10.39 7.51
CA TRP A 209 0.69 -10.97 6.28
C TRP A 209 -0.66 -11.64 6.50
N SER A 210 -1.31 -12.04 5.41
CA SER A 210 -2.58 -12.78 5.42
C SER A 210 -2.31 -14.27 5.16
N ASP A 211 -2.94 -15.18 5.90
CA ASP A 211 -2.77 -16.63 5.71
C ASP A 211 -4.11 -17.37 5.93
N SER A 212 -4.55 -18.13 4.91
CA SER A 212 -5.77 -18.95 4.94
C SER A 212 -5.56 -20.41 5.33
N GLN A 213 -4.32 -20.88 5.43
CA GLN A 213 -4.04 -22.31 5.56
C GLN A 213 -4.32 -22.86 6.97
N ASN A 214 -4.50 -21.98 7.96
CA ASN A 214 -4.51 -22.34 9.37
C ASN A 214 -5.90 -22.24 10.04
N VAL A 215 -6.91 -21.63 9.39
CA VAL A 215 -8.24 -21.40 9.98
C VAL A 215 -9.32 -21.63 8.94
N GLU A 216 -9.93 -22.82 8.90
CA GLU A 216 -11.19 -23.15 8.18
C GLU A 216 -11.35 -22.62 6.72
N ASN A 217 -10.26 -22.30 6.02
CA ASN A 217 -10.20 -21.62 4.71
C ASN A 217 -10.58 -20.12 4.72
N HIS A 218 -10.44 -19.43 5.85
CA HIS A 218 -10.54 -17.98 5.99
C HIS A 218 -9.15 -17.38 6.19
N CYS A 219 -8.87 -16.24 5.55
CA CYS A 219 -7.61 -15.55 5.74
C CYS A 219 -7.56 -14.94 7.15
N GLU A 220 -6.45 -15.08 7.85
CA GLU A 220 -6.19 -14.36 9.10
C GLU A 220 -4.89 -13.57 9.01
N VAL A 221 -4.78 -12.50 9.80
CA VAL A 221 -3.57 -11.66 9.85
C VAL A 221 -2.61 -12.23 10.89
N TYR A 222 -1.38 -12.49 10.45
CA TYR A 222 -0.28 -12.93 11.30
C TYR A 222 0.85 -11.89 11.33
N LEU A 223 1.66 -11.93 12.38
CA LEU A 223 2.87 -11.15 12.53
C LEU A 223 4.04 -12.04 12.96
N ALA A 224 5.18 -11.95 12.27
CA ALA A 224 6.46 -12.40 12.81
C ALA A 224 7.32 -11.19 13.20
N ASN A 225 7.93 -11.27 14.39
CA ASN A 225 8.84 -10.26 14.89
C ASN A 225 10.26 -10.81 15.05
N SER A 226 11.23 -9.94 14.75
CA SER A 226 12.65 -10.15 14.99
C SER A 226 13.17 -9.03 15.87
N VAL A 227 14.04 -9.37 16.82
CA VAL A 227 14.71 -8.43 17.73
C VAL A 227 16.22 -8.35 17.47
N ASP A 228 16.71 -9.05 16.45
CA ASP A 228 18.13 -9.20 16.13
C ASP A 228 18.47 -8.75 14.70
N GLY A 229 17.69 -7.81 14.16
CA GLY A 229 17.86 -7.26 12.81
C GLY A 229 17.58 -8.29 11.72
N GLY A 230 16.48 -9.04 11.85
CA GLY A 230 16.00 -10.00 10.86
C GLY A 230 16.88 -11.24 10.70
N ARG A 231 17.74 -11.56 11.68
CA ARG A 231 18.58 -12.77 11.65
C ARG A 231 17.80 -14.00 12.09
N THR A 232 16.94 -13.83 13.09
CA THR A 232 15.98 -14.83 13.55
C THR A 232 14.62 -14.18 13.79
N PHE A 233 13.55 -14.98 13.64
CA PHE A 233 12.18 -14.57 13.91
C PHE A 233 11.56 -15.51 14.94
N ALA A 234 10.72 -14.96 15.81
CA ALA A 234 9.86 -15.77 16.65
C ALA A 234 8.80 -16.49 15.78
N ALA A 235 8.12 -17.47 16.37
CA ALA A 235 6.96 -18.08 15.72
C ALA A 235 5.90 -17.00 15.45
N PRO A 236 5.25 -16.99 14.27
CA PRO A 236 4.23 -16.00 13.96
C PRO A 236 3.08 -16.04 14.94
N VAL A 237 2.56 -14.87 15.32
CA VAL A 237 1.39 -14.71 16.18
C VAL A 237 0.21 -14.20 15.37
N MET A 238 -0.98 -14.72 15.63
CA MET A 238 -2.21 -14.23 15.02
C MET A 238 -2.58 -12.87 15.64
N VAL A 239 -2.89 -11.91 14.80
CA VAL A 239 -3.22 -10.52 15.16
C VAL A 239 -4.72 -10.31 15.15
N SER A 240 -5.41 -10.79 14.12
CA SER A 240 -6.87 -10.79 14.01
C SER A 240 -7.51 -11.88 14.89
N THR A 241 -8.83 -11.85 15.02
CA THR A 241 -9.60 -12.81 15.79
C THR A 241 -10.28 -13.76 14.81
N PRO A 242 -10.08 -15.08 14.94
CA PRO A 242 -10.66 -16.05 14.02
C PRO A 242 -12.15 -16.22 14.31
N ASP A 243 -12.95 -15.36 13.69
CA ASP A 243 -14.41 -15.29 13.82
C ASP A 243 -15.15 -16.04 12.69
N GLY A 244 -14.39 -16.66 11.78
CA GLY A 244 -14.90 -17.39 10.63
C GLY A 244 -15.15 -16.49 9.41
N LEU A 245 -14.56 -15.30 9.36
CA LEU A 245 -14.61 -14.35 8.25
C LEU A 245 -13.19 -13.85 7.96
N SER A 246 -12.89 -13.57 6.69
CA SER A 246 -11.53 -13.24 6.29
C SER A 246 -11.06 -11.87 6.80
N SER A 247 -9.83 -11.87 7.31
CA SER A 247 -9.00 -10.71 7.61
C SER A 247 -7.77 -10.70 6.70
N TRP A 248 -7.51 -9.60 5.98
CA TRP A 248 -6.49 -9.58 4.94
C TRP A 248 -5.90 -8.19 4.68
N THR A 249 -4.84 -8.14 3.87
CA THR A 249 -4.12 -6.92 3.45
C THR A 249 -3.62 -6.05 4.61
N ALA A 250 -2.90 -6.69 5.53
CA ALA A 250 -2.32 -6.01 6.68
C ALA A 250 -1.31 -4.92 6.29
N SER A 251 -1.23 -3.90 7.14
CA SER A 251 -0.22 -2.84 7.14
C SER A 251 0.37 -2.74 8.54
N VAL A 252 1.70 -2.69 8.66
CA VAL A 252 2.40 -2.67 9.95
C VAL A 252 3.25 -1.41 10.10
N ALA A 253 3.28 -0.85 11.31
CA ALA A 253 4.21 0.19 11.73
C ALA A 253 4.63 -0.03 13.18
N SER A 254 5.78 0.50 13.56
CA SER A 254 6.35 0.31 14.89
C SER A 254 7.13 1.53 15.35
N TRP A 255 7.14 1.72 16.67
CA TRP A 255 8.04 2.66 17.32
C TRP A 255 8.40 2.16 18.72
N GLY A 256 9.68 1.99 19.01
CA GLY A 256 10.11 1.46 20.30
C GLY A 256 9.55 0.05 20.53
N SER A 257 8.78 -0.14 21.60
CA SER A 257 8.13 -1.42 21.91
C SER A 257 6.67 -1.50 21.46
N THR A 258 6.13 -0.47 20.79
CA THR A 258 4.77 -0.53 20.26
C THR A 258 4.79 -0.97 18.81
N THR A 259 3.96 -1.95 18.51
CA THR A 259 3.75 -2.45 17.15
C THR A 259 2.27 -2.31 16.82
N HIS A 260 2.00 -1.74 15.66
CA HIS A 260 0.69 -1.34 15.19
C HIS A 260 0.38 -2.13 13.92
N VAL A 261 -0.76 -2.81 13.88
CA VAL A 261 -1.20 -3.55 12.71
C VAL A 261 -2.62 -3.11 12.38
N ALA A 262 -2.84 -2.71 11.14
CA ALA A 262 -4.16 -2.43 10.58
C ALA A 262 -4.43 -3.39 9.42
N TRP A 263 -5.68 -3.79 9.22
CA TRP A 263 -6.07 -4.73 8.17
C TRP A 263 -7.50 -4.47 7.71
N THR A 264 -7.90 -5.17 6.66
CA THR A 264 -9.26 -5.18 6.15
C THR A 264 -9.96 -6.46 6.58
N ASP A 265 -11.17 -6.31 7.08
CA ASP A 265 -11.91 -7.35 7.79
C ASP A 265 -13.32 -7.46 7.23
N GLU A 266 -13.77 -8.69 7.01
CA GLU A 266 -15.07 -8.98 6.41
C GLU A 266 -16.19 -9.18 7.41
N ARG A 267 -15.95 -8.97 8.72
CA ARG A 267 -16.93 -9.33 9.75
C ARG A 267 -18.26 -8.58 9.72
N PHE A 268 -18.38 -7.56 8.89
CA PHE A 268 -19.61 -6.79 8.67
C PHE A 268 -20.28 -7.06 7.32
N ASN A 269 -19.79 -8.00 6.52
CA ASN A 269 -20.47 -8.48 5.32
C ASN A 269 -21.77 -9.20 5.72
N LEU A 270 -22.93 -8.56 5.58
CA LEU A 270 -24.23 -9.14 5.94
C LEU A 270 -25.10 -9.40 4.71
N ASP A 271 -25.71 -10.58 4.63
CA ASP A 271 -26.69 -10.88 3.58
C ASP A 271 -28.05 -10.21 3.85
N ALA A 272 -29.02 -10.39 2.94
CA ALA A 272 -30.36 -9.80 3.05
C ALA A 272 -31.12 -10.21 4.33
N GLU A 273 -30.73 -11.31 4.98
CA GLU A 273 -31.30 -11.77 6.24
C GLU A 273 -30.46 -11.35 7.47
N GLY A 274 -29.38 -10.59 7.27
CA GLY A 274 -28.49 -10.11 8.33
C GLY A 274 -27.49 -11.16 8.83
N ARG A 275 -27.19 -12.20 8.04
CA ARG A 275 -26.20 -13.22 8.39
C ARG A 275 -24.83 -12.84 7.82
N PRO A 276 -23.75 -13.03 8.59
CA PRO A 276 -22.41 -12.75 8.08
C PRO A 276 -22.02 -13.72 6.95
N TYR A 277 -21.26 -13.24 5.97
CA TYR A 277 -20.68 -14.06 4.91
C TYR A 277 -19.30 -13.58 4.50
N ASP A 278 -18.47 -14.50 4.00
CA ASP A 278 -17.12 -14.19 3.53
C ASP A 278 -17.13 -14.01 2.01
N CYS A 279 -16.94 -12.78 1.54
CA CYS A 279 -17.03 -12.44 0.13
C CYS A 279 -15.85 -12.98 -0.69
N ILE A 280 -14.68 -13.15 -0.08
CA ILE A 280 -13.55 -13.87 -0.68
C ILE A 280 -13.95 -15.33 -0.96
N VAL A 281 -14.68 -15.98 -0.05
CA VAL A 281 -15.04 -17.41 -0.16
C VAL A 281 -16.25 -17.66 -1.05
N VAL A 282 -17.28 -16.81 -1.05
CA VAL A 282 -18.50 -17.06 -1.86
C VAL A 282 -18.42 -16.65 -3.33
N GLY A 283 -17.39 -15.91 -3.76
CA GLY A 283 -17.16 -15.60 -5.18
C GLY A 283 -17.92 -14.36 -5.71
N GLY A 284 -17.42 -13.77 -6.79
CA GLY A 284 -17.74 -12.43 -7.34
C GLY A 284 -19.16 -12.15 -7.87
N GLY A 285 -20.19 -12.41 -7.07
CA GLY A 285 -21.57 -11.97 -7.31
C GLY A 285 -22.24 -11.34 -6.08
N VAL A 286 -21.48 -11.12 -5.01
CA VAL A 286 -21.92 -10.51 -3.75
C VAL A 286 -21.10 -9.26 -3.45
N THR A 287 -21.75 -8.26 -2.86
CA THR A 287 -21.11 -6.99 -2.50
C THR A 287 -20.34 -7.15 -1.19
N CYS A 288 -19.02 -7.11 -1.22
CA CYS A 288 -18.24 -6.98 0.01
C CYS A 288 -18.57 -5.64 0.71
N HIS A 289 -18.48 -5.59 2.03
CA HIS A 289 -18.62 -4.38 2.83
C HIS A 289 -17.54 -4.43 3.92
N GLU A 290 -16.29 -4.47 3.45
CA GLU A 290 -15.15 -4.66 4.33
C GLU A 290 -14.86 -3.41 5.15
N GLU A 291 -14.25 -3.61 6.32
CA GLU A 291 -13.97 -2.55 7.27
C GLU A 291 -12.49 -2.53 7.63
N VAL A 292 -11.95 -1.35 7.95
CA VAL A 292 -10.58 -1.24 8.43
C VAL A 292 -10.54 -1.47 9.94
N PHE A 293 -9.76 -2.46 10.35
CA PHE A 293 -9.52 -2.81 11.74
C PHE A 293 -8.08 -2.56 12.16
N TYR A 294 -7.88 -2.50 13.48
CA TYR A 294 -6.60 -2.22 14.09
C TYR A 294 -6.40 -2.95 15.42
N ARG A 295 -5.14 -3.32 15.66
CA ARG A 295 -4.66 -3.84 16.95
C ARG A 295 -3.24 -3.38 17.22
N ARG A 296 -2.91 -3.22 18.51
CA ARG A 296 -1.55 -2.93 18.95
C ARG A 296 -0.99 -3.97 19.91
N SER A 297 0.31 -4.14 19.82
CA SER A 297 1.17 -4.75 20.82
C SER A 297 1.96 -3.66 21.55
N THR A 298 2.24 -3.90 22.83
CA THR A 298 3.11 -3.03 23.66
C THR A 298 4.41 -3.73 24.09
N ASP A 299 4.63 -4.95 23.60
CA ASP A 299 5.75 -5.83 23.90
C ASP A 299 6.56 -6.20 22.64
N GLY A 300 6.62 -5.27 21.67
CA GLY A 300 7.43 -5.40 20.45
C GLY A 300 6.88 -6.42 19.45
N GLY A 301 5.56 -6.62 19.42
CA GLY A 301 4.88 -7.57 18.55
C GLY A 301 4.86 -9.01 19.07
N ALA A 302 5.30 -9.24 20.32
CA ALA A 302 5.33 -10.59 20.89
C ALA A 302 3.92 -11.11 21.23
N THR A 303 3.01 -10.23 21.69
CA THR A 303 1.62 -10.58 21.96
C THR A 303 0.63 -9.48 21.55
N PHE A 304 -0.58 -9.90 21.18
CA PHE A 304 -1.71 -9.04 20.90
C PHE A 304 -2.88 -9.39 21.83
N THR A 305 -2.89 -8.82 23.03
CA THR A 305 -3.88 -9.14 24.08
C THR A 305 -4.98 -8.08 24.23
N GLY A 306 -4.79 -6.89 23.66
CA GLY A 306 -5.80 -5.83 23.64
C GLY A 306 -6.97 -6.12 22.69
N PRO A 307 -8.06 -5.35 22.78
CA PRO A 307 -9.18 -5.48 21.86
C PRO A 307 -8.81 -5.02 20.45
N GLU A 308 -9.55 -5.52 19.47
CA GLU A 308 -9.55 -4.98 18.11
C GLU A 308 -10.43 -3.74 18.04
N VAL A 309 -10.01 -2.77 17.23
CA VAL A 309 -10.70 -1.49 17.06
C VAL A 309 -11.06 -1.35 15.59
N ARG A 310 -12.35 -1.18 15.31
CA ARG A 310 -12.82 -0.72 14.00
C ARG A 310 -12.46 0.74 13.83
N LEU A 311 -11.83 1.08 12.71
CA LEU A 311 -11.34 2.42 12.39
C LEU A 311 -12.21 3.15 11.36
N THR A 312 -13.23 2.53 10.81
CA THR A 312 -14.19 3.14 9.89
C THR A 312 -15.42 3.61 10.67
N ASP A 313 -16.09 4.66 10.18
CA ASP A 313 -17.26 5.30 10.79
C ASP A 313 -18.55 5.01 9.99
N ASP A 314 -18.60 3.94 9.16
CA ASP A 314 -19.81 3.65 8.36
C ASP A 314 -21.04 3.52 9.26
N PRO A 315 -22.22 3.99 8.79
CA PRO A 315 -23.44 3.93 9.56
C PRO A 315 -23.76 2.50 10.03
N PRO A 316 -24.19 2.32 11.30
CA PRO A 316 -24.59 1.00 11.78
C PRO A 316 -25.69 0.38 10.89
N GLY A 317 -25.41 -0.80 10.34
CA GLY A 317 -26.35 -1.54 9.46
C GLY A 317 -26.27 -1.16 7.98
N SER A 318 -25.32 -0.31 7.59
CA SER A 318 -24.98 -0.02 6.19
C SER A 318 -23.46 0.09 6.08
N PRO A 319 -22.73 -1.02 6.33
CA PRO A 319 -21.29 -1.06 6.11
C PRO A 319 -21.01 -0.82 4.62
N GLU A 320 -19.90 -0.16 4.29
CA GLU A 320 -19.54 0.20 2.93
C GLU A 320 -18.16 -0.38 2.59
N TRP A 321 -17.67 -0.14 1.38
CA TRP A 321 -16.38 -0.70 0.95
C TRP A 321 -15.20 0.08 1.52
N SER A 322 -14.56 -0.42 2.58
CA SER A 322 -13.33 0.14 3.13
C SER A 322 -12.13 -0.78 2.99
N TRP A 323 -11.06 -0.30 2.35
CA TRP A 323 -9.88 -1.15 2.09
C TRP A 323 -8.56 -0.35 1.97
N ALA A 324 -7.47 -1.11 1.85
CA ALA A 324 -6.08 -0.69 1.75
C ALA A 324 -5.60 0.26 2.85
N PRO A 325 -5.58 -0.18 4.13
CA PRO A 325 -4.99 0.63 5.18
C PRO A 325 -3.49 0.84 4.93
N SER A 326 -3.03 2.06 5.13
CA SER A 326 -1.62 2.42 5.23
C SER A 326 -1.38 3.04 6.60
N ILE A 327 -0.49 2.45 7.38
CA ILE A 327 -0.17 2.90 8.75
C ILE A 327 1.27 3.39 8.87
N VAL A 328 1.48 4.43 9.68
CA VAL A 328 2.82 4.92 10.07
C VAL A 328 2.82 5.36 11.54
N ALA A 329 3.97 5.25 12.20
CA ALA A 329 4.15 5.65 13.60
C ALA A 329 5.40 6.51 13.78
N TRP A 330 5.31 7.51 14.64
CA TRP A 330 6.43 8.34 15.09
C TRP A 330 6.23 8.69 16.57
N HIS A 331 7.03 8.08 17.45
CA HIS A 331 6.76 8.11 18.90
C HIS A 331 5.35 7.62 19.24
N ASP A 332 4.55 8.46 19.89
CA ASP A 332 3.17 8.17 20.29
C ASP A 332 2.16 8.56 19.20
N ASP A 333 2.61 9.23 18.14
CA ASP A 333 1.78 9.61 17.01
C ASP A 333 1.63 8.43 16.05
N VAL A 334 0.39 7.98 15.84
CA VAL A 334 0.06 6.91 14.89
C VAL A 334 -0.94 7.46 13.88
N HIS A 335 -0.65 7.29 12.60
CA HIS A 335 -1.51 7.74 11.52
C HIS A 335 -1.92 6.57 10.64
N ILE A 336 -3.18 6.54 10.26
CA ILE A 336 -3.72 5.57 9.33
C ILE A 336 -4.50 6.32 8.25
N ALA A 337 -4.30 5.92 7.00
CA ALA A 337 -5.15 6.30 5.89
C ALA A 337 -5.72 5.06 5.21
N TYR A 338 -6.94 5.18 4.69
CA TYR A 338 -7.64 4.14 3.93
C TYR A 338 -8.58 4.81 2.93
N PHE A 339 -9.12 4.04 1.99
CA PHE A 339 -10.24 4.51 1.17
C PHE A 339 -11.54 3.89 1.64
N ASP A 340 -12.63 4.59 1.36
CA ASP A 340 -13.98 4.20 1.78
C ASP A 340 -15.02 4.77 0.81
N HIS A 341 -16.05 3.99 0.51
CA HIS A 341 -17.09 4.34 -0.46
C HIS A 341 -18.36 5.00 0.12
N ARG A 342 -18.45 5.18 1.45
CA ARG A 342 -19.68 5.60 2.15
C ARG A 342 -20.36 6.87 1.65
N SER A 343 -19.66 7.71 0.91
CA SER A 343 -20.16 8.94 0.27
C SER A 343 -20.66 8.74 -1.17
N GLY A 344 -20.80 7.50 -1.64
CA GLY A 344 -21.21 7.18 -3.02
C GLY A 344 -20.08 7.26 -4.06
N SER A 345 -18.84 7.41 -3.60
CA SER A 345 -17.59 7.36 -4.36
C SER A 345 -16.46 7.03 -3.38
N PHE A 346 -15.39 6.39 -3.86
CA PHE A 346 -14.23 6.09 -3.03
C PHE A 346 -13.47 7.36 -2.68
N GLN A 347 -13.51 7.73 -1.39
CA GLN A 347 -12.78 8.85 -0.81
C GLN A 347 -11.66 8.36 0.11
N LEU A 348 -10.65 9.20 0.32
CA LEU A 348 -9.55 8.92 1.25
C LEU A 348 -9.84 9.50 2.62
N TYR A 349 -9.75 8.65 3.62
CA TYR A 349 -9.93 9.04 5.01
C TYR A 349 -8.64 8.87 5.80
N HIS A 350 -8.48 9.73 6.81
CA HIS A 350 -7.34 9.71 7.72
C HIS A 350 -7.81 9.70 9.17
N ARG A 351 -7.11 8.94 10.00
CA ARG A 351 -7.21 9.01 11.46
C ARG A 351 -5.84 9.15 12.09
N ARG A 352 -5.84 9.79 13.26
CA ARG A 352 -4.65 9.91 14.10
C ARG A 352 -4.91 9.51 15.54
N SER A 353 -3.91 8.91 16.14
CA SER A 353 -3.75 8.74 17.57
C SER A 353 -2.56 9.56 18.06
N ARG A 354 -2.66 10.09 19.28
CA ARG A 354 -1.59 10.84 19.97
C ARG A 354 -1.09 10.09 21.23
N ASP A 355 -1.49 8.84 21.40
CA ASP A 355 -1.23 8.02 22.60
C ASP A 355 -0.82 6.57 22.27
N ALA A 356 -0.02 6.44 21.21
CA ALA A 356 0.45 5.19 20.64
C ALA A 356 -0.71 4.24 20.26
N GLY A 357 -1.80 4.80 19.72
CA GLY A 357 -2.99 4.06 19.32
C GLY A 357 -3.76 3.42 20.47
N ALA A 358 -3.74 4.04 21.66
CA ALA A 358 -4.65 3.65 22.75
C ALA A 358 -6.06 4.21 22.51
N THR A 359 -6.14 5.42 21.96
CA THR A 359 -7.36 6.09 21.52
C THR A 359 -7.15 6.72 20.15
N TRP A 360 -8.25 6.89 19.41
CA TRP A 360 -8.25 7.46 18.06
C TRP A 360 -9.07 8.74 18.04
N GLY A 361 -8.56 9.74 17.32
CA GLY A 361 -9.31 10.96 17.02
C GLY A 361 -10.43 10.71 16.02
N ALA A 362 -11.17 11.78 15.72
CA ALA A 362 -12.17 11.76 14.66
C ALA A 362 -11.54 11.49 13.29
N GLU A 363 -12.32 10.87 12.42
CA GLU A 363 -11.97 10.68 11.02
C GLU A 363 -11.96 12.01 10.26
N GLN A 364 -11.02 12.14 9.32
CA GLN A 364 -10.93 13.26 8.40
C GLN A 364 -11.07 12.74 6.97
N ASP A 365 -12.08 13.21 6.24
CA ASP A 365 -12.16 13.06 4.78
C ASP A 365 -11.14 14.01 4.13
N LEU A 366 -10.21 13.44 3.37
CA LEU A 366 -9.12 14.18 2.73
C LEU A 366 -9.46 14.60 1.30
N THR A 367 -10.40 13.94 0.64
CA THR A 367 -10.67 14.13 -0.78
C THR A 367 -12.05 14.69 -1.09
N GLY A 368 -13.05 14.46 -0.24
CA GLY A 368 -14.39 15.07 -0.25
C GLY A 368 -14.87 15.57 -1.63
N ASP A 369 -15.06 16.90 -1.73
CA ASP A 369 -15.54 17.59 -2.94
C ASP A 369 -14.40 18.11 -3.86
N LEU A 370 -13.16 17.62 -3.71
CA LEU A 370 -11.98 18.22 -4.38
C LEU A 370 -12.03 18.18 -5.92
N VAL A 371 -12.86 17.31 -6.52
CA VAL A 371 -13.10 17.26 -7.98
C VAL A 371 -14.55 16.90 -8.29
N PRO A 372 -15.07 17.32 -9.46
CA PRO A 372 -16.39 16.92 -9.93
C PRO A 372 -16.47 15.38 -10.03
N GLN A 373 -17.42 14.82 -9.29
CA GLN A 373 -17.65 13.38 -9.19
C GLN A 373 -18.41 12.84 -10.41
N PRO A 374 -18.28 11.54 -10.75
CA PRO A 374 -17.51 10.52 -10.03
C PRO A 374 -16.01 10.50 -10.36
N VAL A 375 -15.18 10.49 -9.32
CA VAL A 375 -13.74 10.19 -9.39
C VAL A 375 -13.45 9.20 -8.27
N HIS A 376 -12.69 8.13 -8.53
CA HIS A 376 -12.39 7.14 -7.51
C HIS A 376 -10.95 7.27 -7.01
N TRP A 377 -10.77 7.50 -5.72
CA TRP A 377 -9.46 7.59 -5.06
C TRP A 377 -9.10 6.29 -4.38
N TRP A 378 -7.86 5.86 -4.53
CA TRP A 378 -7.45 4.54 -4.07
C TRP A 378 -6.07 4.53 -3.44
N ARG A 379 -5.88 3.50 -2.61
CA ARG A 379 -4.57 2.89 -2.31
C ARG A 379 -3.56 3.90 -1.74
N PRO A 380 -3.89 4.52 -0.59
CA PRO A 380 -3.00 5.46 0.06
C PRO A 380 -1.70 4.80 0.52
N SER A 381 -0.58 5.53 0.42
CA SER A 381 0.68 5.23 1.10
C SER A 381 1.11 6.45 1.91
N LEU A 382 1.38 6.23 3.20
CA LEU A 382 1.83 7.26 4.15
C LEU A 382 3.32 7.15 4.47
N ALA A 383 3.97 8.30 4.68
CA ALA A 383 5.28 8.41 5.33
C ALA A 383 5.25 9.51 6.39
N VAL A 384 6.01 9.33 7.46
CA VAL A 384 6.06 10.25 8.61
C VAL A 384 7.50 10.59 8.99
N LEU A 385 7.74 11.85 9.35
CA LEU A 385 8.98 12.35 9.94
C LEU A 385 8.63 13.49 10.88
N ALA A 386 8.64 13.23 12.19
CA ALA A 386 8.10 14.17 13.18
C ALA A 386 6.68 14.62 12.81
N GLU A 387 6.42 15.93 12.72
CA GLU A 387 5.11 16.48 12.37
C GLU A 387 4.82 16.46 10.85
N GLN A 388 5.79 16.09 10.02
CA GLN A 388 5.60 15.97 8.58
C GLN A 388 4.97 14.62 8.23
N LEU A 389 3.82 14.65 7.57
CA LEU A 389 3.23 13.51 6.89
C LEU A 389 3.21 13.74 5.39
N GLN A 390 3.59 12.73 4.62
CA GLN A 390 3.38 12.70 3.18
C GLN A 390 2.44 11.55 2.85
N LEU A 391 1.37 11.86 2.12
CA LEU A 391 0.39 10.90 1.63
C LEU A 391 0.45 10.88 0.12
N THR A 392 0.55 9.71 -0.50
CA THR A 392 0.39 9.54 -1.95
C THR A 392 -0.69 8.50 -2.23
N PHE A 393 -1.38 8.66 -3.35
CA PHE A 393 -2.54 7.86 -3.75
C PHE A 393 -2.70 7.97 -5.26
N TRP A 394 -3.51 7.07 -5.84
CA TRP A 394 -3.92 7.23 -7.23
C TRP A 394 -5.41 7.49 -7.35
N GLU A 395 -5.75 8.04 -8.49
CA GLU A 395 -7.09 8.41 -8.90
C GLU A 395 -7.40 7.68 -10.21
N VAL A 396 -8.66 7.26 -10.38
CA VAL A 396 -9.18 6.75 -11.65
C VAL A 396 -10.32 7.66 -12.10
N ASP A 397 -10.17 8.23 -13.29
CA ASP A 397 -11.17 9.09 -13.91
C ASP A 397 -12.27 8.27 -14.62
N LEU A 398 -13.31 8.96 -15.09
CA LEU A 398 -14.45 8.33 -15.78
C LEU A 398 -14.10 7.70 -17.12
N ASP A 399 -13.03 8.16 -17.76
CA ASP A 399 -12.54 7.62 -19.02
C ASP A 399 -11.57 6.44 -18.80
N GLY A 400 -11.30 6.10 -17.53
CA GLY A 400 -10.42 5.02 -17.10
C GLY A 400 -8.94 5.40 -17.05
N GLY A 401 -8.60 6.67 -17.22
CA GLY A 401 -7.26 7.20 -16.98
C GLY A 401 -6.90 7.10 -15.50
N SER A 402 -5.62 6.88 -15.19
CA SER A 402 -5.14 6.84 -13.81
C SER A 402 -4.00 7.80 -13.55
N SER A 403 -4.11 8.56 -12.47
CA SER A 403 -3.14 9.59 -12.08
C SER A 403 -2.68 9.42 -10.64
N VAL A 404 -1.39 9.64 -10.38
CA VAL A 404 -0.80 9.60 -9.04
C VAL A 404 -0.72 11.01 -8.47
N TRP A 405 -1.23 11.17 -7.26
CA TRP A 405 -1.32 12.43 -6.54
C TRP A 405 -0.62 12.34 -5.18
N THR A 406 -0.34 13.50 -4.59
CA THR A 406 0.19 13.56 -3.22
C THR A 406 -0.33 14.76 -2.44
N MET A 407 -0.47 14.59 -1.12
CA MET A 407 -0.79 15.63 -0.16
C MET A 407 0.21 15.59 1.00
N ARG A 408 0.40 16.73 1.67
CA ARG A 408 1.31 16.83 2.82
C ARG A 408 0.63 17.51 4.00
N SER A 409 0.94 17.03 5.20
CA SER A 409 0.72 17.75 6.45
C SER A 409 2.06 18.14 7.08
N LEU A 410 2.11 19.32 7.71
CA LEU A 410 3.27 19.81 8.48
C LEU A 410 2.94 20.02 9.97
N ASP A 411 1.75 19.57 10.41
CA ASP A 411 1.19 19.78 11.74
C ASP A 411 0.65 18.48 12.36
N GLY A 412 1.29 17.35 12.01
CA GLY A 412 0.95 16.03 12.55
C GLY A 412 -0.46 15.60 12.14
N GLY A 413 -0.80 15.84 10.88
CA GLY A 413 -2.08 15.47 10.27
C GLY A 413 -3.27 16.21 10.87
N ALA A 414 -3.11 17.47 11.29
CA ALA A 414 -4.25 18.31 11.64
C ALA A 414 -4.84 18.97 10.38
N THR A 415 -3.98 19.42 9.47
CA THR A 415 -4.34 19.98 8.17
C THR A 415 -3.49 19.38 7.06
N TRP A 416 -4.03 19.37 5.84
CA TRP A 416 -3.40 18.82 4.65
C TRP A 416 -3.39 19.86 3.53
N SER A 417 -2.32 19.87 2.73
CA SER A 417 -2.25 20.67 1.50
C SER A 417 -3.27 20.18 0.47
N SER A 418 -3.61 21.01 -0.50
CA SER A 418 -4.28 20.54 -1.72
C SER A 418 -3.47 19.42 -2.41
N PRO A 419 -4.13 18.48 -3.12
CA PRO A 419 -3.45 17.45 -3.89
C PRO A 419 -2.55 18.05 -4.98
N LEU A 420 -1.38 17.44 -5.15
CA LEU A 420 -0.40 17.77 -6.16
C LEU A 420 -0.20 16.58 -7.09
N LEU A 421 -0.38 16.78 -8.39
CA LEU A 421 -0.20 15.75 -9.41
C LEU A 421 1.30 15.38 -9.54
N LEU A 422 1.62 14.09 -9.42
CA LEU A 422 2.98 13.56 -9.53
C LEU A 422 3.27 12.92 -10.89
N SER A 423 2.29 12.22 -11.47
CA SER A 423 2.43 11.48 -12.72
C SER A 423 2.20 12.36 -13.96
N SER A 424 2.49 11.80 -15.13
CA SER A 424 2.20 12.40 -16.43
C SER A 424 1.68 11.41 -17.47
N GLY A 425 1.64 10.11 -17.15
CA GLY A 425 1.22 9.05 -18.05
C GLY A 425 -0.26 8.67 -17.92
N PRO A 426 -0.76 7.81 -18.82
CA PRO A 426 -2.17 7.46 -18.90
C PRO A 426 -2.63 6.47 -17.81
N THR A 427 -1.72 5.73 -17.18
CA THR A 427 -2.05 4.63 -16.26
C THR A 427 -1.09 4.57 -15.06
N ALA A 428 -0.97 5.68 -14.33
CA ALA A 428 -0.10 5.74 -13.15
C ALA A 428 -0.75 5.07 -11.92
N LEU A 429 -0.11 4.04 -11.37
CA LEU A 429 -0.67 3.16 -10.34
C LEU A 429 0.34 2.78 -9.24
N GLN A 430 -0.18 2.31 -8.10
CA GLN A 430 0.56 1.81 -6.92
C GLN A 430 1.71 2.73 -6.43
N PRO A 431 1.42 4.01 -6.11
CA PRO A 431 2.45 4.92 -5.66
C PRO A 431 2.83 4.67 -4.21
N ALA A 432 4.10 4.50 -3.92
CA ALA A 432 4.62 4.48 -2.55
C ALA A 432 5.43 5.73 -2.25
N VAL A 433 5.49 6.10 -0.97
CA VAL A 433 6.25 7.27 -0.51
C VAL A 433 7.16 6.95 0.68
N ALA A 434 8.34 7.55 0.68
CA ALA A 434 9.26 7.59 1.81
C ALA A 434 9.80 9.01 2.03
N LEU A 435 10.12 9.33 3.28
CA LEU A 435 10.75 10.60 3.65
C LEU A 435 12.23 10.36 3.95
N SER A 436 13.10 11.22 3.42
CA SER A 436 14.49 11.25 3.84
C SER A 436 14.65 11.86 5.24
N PRO A 437 15.79 11.67 5.91
CA PRO A 437 16.07 12.35 7.18
C PRO A 437 16.01 13.88 7.12
N SER A 438 16.07 14.47 5.92
CA SER A 438 15.93 15.92 5.69
C SER A 438 14.49 16.37 5.40
N GLY A 439 13.52 15.45 5.40
CA GLY A 439 12.12 15.73 5.06
C GLY A 439 11.81 15.81 3.57
N THR A 440 12.75 15.42 2.70
CA THR A 440 12.46 15.31 1.26
C THR A 440 11.57 14.11 1.02
N ALA A 441 10.49 14.29 0.27
CA ALA A 441 9.61 13.18 -0.10
C ALA A 441 10.05 12.53 -1.40
N HIS A 442 10.09 11.20 -1.39
CA HIS A 442 10.51 10.34 -2.49
C HIS A 442 9.33 9.44 -2.87
N PHE A 443 8.97 9.44 -4.15
CA PHE A 443 7.81 8.72 -4.67
C PHE A 443 8.26 7.72 -5.73
N ALA A 444 7.65 6.54 -5.74
CA ALA A 444 7.78 5.57 -6.82
C ALA A 444 6.41 5.00 -7.18
N TRP A 445 6.13 4.81 -8.46
CA TRP A 445 4.89 4.24 -9.01
C TRP A 445 5.23 3.48 -10.29
N TYR A 446 4.29 2.72 -10.85
CA TYR A 446 4.42 2.25 -12.23
C TYR A 446 3.40 2.90 -13.16
N ASP A 447 3.73 2.99 -14.44
CA ASP A 447 2.96 3.68 -15.47
C ASP A 447 3.19 3.01 -16.84
N ASP A 448 2.20 3.03 -17.75
CA ASP A 448 2.28 2.49 -19.12
C ASP A 448 2.62 3.59 -20.15
N MET A 449 3.58 4.46 -19.81
CA MET A 449 3.97 5.54 -20.72
C MET A 449 4.65 5.04 -22.01
N ASP A 450 5.29 3.87 -21.94
CA ASP A 450 6.18 3.35 -22.98
C ASP A 450 5.64 2.07 -23.69
N GLY A 451 4.40 1.64 -23.40
CA GLY A 451 3.72 0.49 -24.02
C GLY A 451 3.82 -0.82 -23.24
N ASN A 452 4.39 -0.77 -22.05
CA ASN A 452 4.36 -1.75 -20.96
C ASN A 452 4.46 -1.01 -19.61
N ASP A 453 4.07 -1.66 -18.51
CA ASP A 453 4.21 -1.07 -17.17
C ASP A 453 5.70 -0.91 -16.82
N GLU A 454 6.11 0.31 -16.46
CA GLU A 454 7.47 0.61 -16.03
C GLU A 454 7.50 1.40 -14.74
N MET A 455 8.54 1.21 -13.93
CA MET A 455 8.74 1.93 -12.68
C MET A 455 9.26 3.34 -12.93
N PHE A 456 8.60 4.30 -12.30
CA PHE A 456 8.95 5.71 -12.30
C PHE A 456 9.18 6.23 -10.89
N TYR A 457 9.93 7.32 -10.82
CA TYR A 457 10.33 7.95 -9.58
C TYR A 457 10.30 9.47 -9.69
N ARG A 458 10.00 10.13 -8.57
CA ARG A 458 10.08 11.59 -8.44
C ARG A 458 10.37 11.97 -6.99
N ARG A 459 10.93 13.16 -6.78
CA ARG A 459 11.04 13.76 -5.43
C ARG A 459 10.43 15.14 -5.35
N LEU A 460 9.93 15.44 -4.16
CA LEU A 460 9.45 16.75 -3.75
C LEU A 460 10.38 17.27 -2.66
N ALA A 461 11.20 18.26 -3.02
CA ALA A 461 12.03 18.95 -2.06
C ALA A 461 11.23 20.06 -1.37
N ALA A 462 11.43 20.25 -0.07
CA ALA A 462 11.04 21.50 0.58
C ALA A 462 11.82 22.64 -0.10
N GLY A 463 11.11 23.60 -0.68
CA GLY A 463 11.74 24.84 -1.11
C GLY A 463 12.50 25.45 0.06
N ARG A 464 13.77 25.77 -0.15
CA ARG A 464 14.45 26.65 0.80
C ARG A 464 13.91 28.06 0.57
N PRO A 465 13.54 28.79 1.63
CA PRO A 465 13.15 30.20 1.51
C PRO A 465 14.26 31.07 0.89
#